data_AF-A0A0M1IXE0-F1
#
_entry.id   AF-A0A0M1IXE0-F1
#
_cell.length_a   1.000
_cell.length_b   1.000
_cell.length_c   1.000
_cell.angle_alpha   90.00
_cell.angle_beta   90.00
_cell.angle_gamma   90.00
#
_symmetry.space_group_name_H-M   'P 1'
#
loop_
_entity.id
_entity.type
_entity.pdbx_description
1 polymer ?
#
loop_
_entity_poly.entity_id
_entity_poly.type
_entity_poly.pdbx_seq_one_letter_code
_entity_poly.pdbx_strand_id
1 'polypeptide(L)'
;MEAPLDCMGRVLSYIQKLKGDFQPPETIGNRVIIKGRGPVATFMDYSVEFISFTKGKGKFNFVFDGYDICHNEKEVIEKIAYDKNADIEYTSTSIFCSKGQAFLVKYDEVEEYMHCLK
;
A
#
# COMPACT_ATOMS: atom_id res chain seq x y z
N MET A 1 -18.44 -4.86 5.75
CA MET A 1 -18.54 -6.24 6.29
C MET A 1 -19.68 -6.33 7.29
N GLU A 2 -20.23 -7.52 7.50
CA GLU A 2 -21.35 -7.82 8.38
C GLU A 2 -21.00 -9.06 9.21
N ALA A 3 -21.18 -9.00 10.52
CA ALA A 3 -20.89 -10.11 11.44
C ALA A 3 -21.97 -10.25 12.53
N PRO A 4 -22.07 -11.41 13.20
CA PRO A 4 -22.85 -11.52 14.44
C PRO A 4 -22.35 -10.54 15.50
N LEU A 5 -23.26 -9.97 16.30
CA LEU A 5 -22.93 -8.98 17.33
C LEU A 5 -21.91 -9.53 18.34
N ASP A 6 -22.00 -10.81 18.70
CA ASP A 6 -21.07 -11.49 19.61
C ASP A 6 -19.61 -11.50 19.10
N CYS A 7 -19.40 -11.34 17.79
CA CYS A 7 -18.08 -11.31 17.18
C CYS A 7 -17.51 -9.89 17.02
N MET A 8 -18.28 -8.83 17.33
CA MET A 8 -17.91 -7.43 17.04
C MET A 8 -16.52 -7.06 17.57
N GLY A 9 -16.25 -7.30 18.85
CA GLY A 9 -14.98 -6.92 19.47
C GLY A 9 -13.78 -7.60 18.80
N ARG A 10 -13.94 -8.86 18.41
CA ARG A 10 -12.92 -9.60 17.65
C ARG A 10 -12.70 -8.98 16.28
N VAL A 11 -13.78 -8.71 15.53
CA VAL A 11 -13.68 -8.10 14.19
C VAL A 11 -12.95 -6.76 14.26
N LEU A 12 -13.32 -5.88 15.20
CA LEU A 12 -12.68 -4.57 15.36
C LEU A 12 -11.19 -4.67 15.70
N SER A 13 -10.82 -5.58 16.61
CA SER A 13 -9.42 -5.83 16.97
C SER A 13 -8.61 -6.32 15.77
N TYR A 14 -9.18 -7.19 14.95
CA TYR A 14 -8.53 -7.68 13.73
C TYR A 14 -8.33 -6.58 12.69
N ILE A 15 -9.34 -5.73 12.44
CA ILE A 15 -9.21 -4.61 11.50
C ILE A 15 -8.01 -3.72 11.88
N GLN A 16 -7.88 -3.37 13.17
CA GLN A 16 -6.74 -2.58 13.66
C GLN A 16 -5.41 -3.34 13.54
N LYS A 17 -5.38 -4.63 13.88
CA LYS A 17 -4.18 -5.48 13.73
C LYS A 17 -3.71 -5.52 12.28
N LEU A 18 -4.64 -5.58 11.34
CA LEU A 18 -4.39 -5.59 9.90
C LEU A 18 -4.15 -4.17 9.32
N LYS A 19 -3.99 -3.16 10.18
CA LYS A 19 -3.72 -1.76 9.79
C LYS A 19 -4.83 -1.15 8.93
N GLY A 20 -6.07 -1.61 9.13
CA GLY A 20 -7.26 -1.01 8.53
C GLY A 20 -7.90 0.04 9.46
N ASP A 21 -8.64 0.94 8.83
CA ASP A 21 -9.51 1.92 9.46
C ASP A 21 -10.97 1.52 9.30
N PHE A 22 -11.81 1.94 10.24
CA PHE A 22 -13.25 1.69 10.19
C PHE A 22 -14.05 2.88 10.71
N GLN A 23 -15.23 3.05 10.14
CA GLN A 23 -16.26 3.96 10.63
C GLN A 23 -16.97 3.35 11.84
N PRO A 24 -17.62 4.17 12.68
CA PRO A 24 -18.42 3.68 13.80
C PRO A 24 -19.36 2.56 13.37
N PRO A 25 -19.33 1.38 14.04
CA PRO A 25 -20.12 0.24 13.64
C PRO A 25 -21.63 0.50 13.79
N GLU A 26 -22.40 0.07 12.79
CA GLU A 26 -23.86 0.15 12.81
C GLU A 26 -24.44 -1.18 13.28
N THR A 27 -25.30 -1.17 14.29
CA THR A 27 -25.93 -2.41 14.80
C THR A 27 -27.35 -2.53 14.27
N ILE A 28 -27.67 -3.68 13.67
CA ILE A 28 -29.01 -4.00 13.14
C ILE A 28 -29.44 -5.34 13.71
N GLY A 29 -30.34 -5.32 14.70
CA GLY A 29 -30.78 -6.53 15.40
C GLY A 29 -29.60 -7.26 16.06
N ASN A 30 -29.38 -8.52 15.71
CA ASN A 30 -28.26 -9.33 16.23
C ASN A 30 -27.02 -9.32 15.32
N ARG A 31 -26.89 -8.31 14.45
CA ARG A 31 -25.78 -8.18 13.51
C ARG A 31 -25.15 -6.80 13.62
N VAL A 32 -23.88 -6.73 13.27
CA VAL A 32 -23.11 -5.49 13.17
C VAL A 32 -22.62 -5.31 11.74
N ILE A 33 -22.75 -4.10 11.21
CA ILE A 33 -22.22 -3.66 9.93
C ILE A 33 -21.03 -2.75 10.21
N ILE A 34 -19.89 -3.09 9.61
CA ILE A 34 -18.64 -2.34 9.75
C ILE A 34 -18.20 -1.93 8.35
N LYS A 35 -18.00 -0.63 8.15
CA LYS A 35 -17.47 -0.05 6.91
C LYS A 35 -16.10 0.53 7.20
N GLY A 36 -15.19 0.45 6.24
CA GLY A 36 -13.80 0.81 6.48
C GLY A 36 -12.94 0.60 5.25
N ARG A 37 -11.66 0.91 5.41
CA ARG A 37 -10.61 0.78 4.39
C ARG A 37 -9.41 0.08 5.00
N GLY A 38 -8.60 -0.59 4.19
CA GLY A 38 -7.39 -1.23 4.70
C GLY A 38 -6.46 -1.70 3.59
N PRO A 39 -5.20 -1.99 3.92
CA PRO A 39 -4.21 -2.43 2.94
C PRO A 39 -4.58 -3.80 2.36
N VAL A 40 -4.58 -3.91 1.03
CA VAL A 40 -4.85 -5.20 0.36
C VAL A 40 -3.89 -6.28 0.82
N ALA A 41 -2.60 -5.93 1.02
CA ALA A 41 -1.56 -6.85 1.44
C ALA A 41 -1.84 -7.57 2.77
N THR A 42 -2.54 -6.93 3.71
CA THR A 42 -2.86 -7.52 5.02
C THR A 42 -4.26 -8.15 5.05
N PHE A 43 -5.19 -7.66 4.22
CA PHE A 43 -6.57 -8.15 4.18
C PHE A 43 -6.82 -9.32 3.23
N MET A 44 -5.86 -9.67 2.36
CA MET A 44 -6.02 -10.74 1.36
C MET A 44 -6.45 -12.08 1.98
N ASP A 45 -5.80 -12.49 3.08
CA ASP A 45 -6.09 -13.75 3.78
C ASP A 45 -7.16 -13.63 4.87
N TYR A 46 -7.56 -12.40 5.21
CA TYR A 46 -8.51 -12.16 6.29
C TYR A 46 -9.88 -12.79 6.04
N SER A 47 -10.25 -12.93 4.76
CA SER A 47 -11.47 -13.60 4.31
C SER A 47 -11.67 -14.98 4.95
N VAL A 48 -10.62 -15.79 4.99
CA VAL A 48 -10.64 -17.17 5.51
C VAL A 48 -10.80 -17.17 7.03
N GLU A 49 -9.99 -16.36 7.73
CA GLU A 49 -10.07 -16.24 9.19
C GLU A 49 -11.46 -15.73 9.63
N PHE A 50 -11.98 -14.73 8.93
CA PHE A 50 -13.28 -14.13 9.20
C PHE A 50 -14.42 -15.15 9.10
N ILE A 51 -14.46 -15.95 8.03
CA ILE A 51 -15.48 -16.99 7.87
C ILE A 51 -15.35 -18.05 8.98
N SER A 52 -14.12 -18.42 9.33
CA SER A 52 -13.85 -19.43 10.36
C SER A 52 -14.42 -19.03 11.72
N PHE A 53 -14.07 -17.84 12.24
CA PHE A 53 -14.54 -17.45 13.58
C PHE A 53 -16.00 -16.98 13.60
N THR A 54 -16.55 -16.51 12.48
CA THR A 54 -18.00 -16.21 12.38
C THR A 54 -18.85 -17.45 12.13
N LYS A 55 -18.25 -18.65 12.03
CA LYS A 55 -18.93 -19.92 11.72
C LYS A 55 -19.78 -19.83 10.44
N GLY A 56 -19.28 -19.13 9.42
CA GLY A 56 -19.98 -18.91 8.16
C GLY A 56 -21.17 -17.94 8.22
N LYS A 57 -21.43 -17.28 9.36
CA LYS A 57 -22.53 -16.32 9.52
C LYS A 57 -22.16 -14.89 9.11
N GLY A 58 -20.86 -14.61 8.93
CA GLY A 58 -20.38 -13.32 8.47
C GLY A 58 -20.47 -13.17 6.95
N LYS A 59 -20.56 -11.93 6.49
CA LYS A 59 -20.46 -11.55 5.08
C LYS A 59 -19.49 -10.38 4.94
N PHE A 60 -18.69 -10.36 3.89
CA PHE A 60 -17.89 -9.18 3.58
C PHE A 60 -17.86 -8.95 2.07
N ASN A 61 -17.65 -7.70 1.70
CA ASN A 61 -17.45 -7.25 0.34
C ASN A 61 -16.29 -6.26 0.41
N PHE A 62 -15.24 -6.52 -0.37
CA PHE A 62 -14.12 -5.62 -0.54
C PHE A 62 -14.13 -5.11 -1.97
N VAL A 63 -14.02 -3.81 -2.10
CA VAL A 63 -13.90 -3.12 -3.38
C VAL A 63 -12.59 -2.35 -3.38
N PHE A 64 -11.97 -2.24 -4.55
CA PHE A 64 -10.81 -1.37 -4.69
C PHE A 64 -11.22 0.08 -4.43
N ASP A 65 -10.49 0.75 -3.54
CA ASP A 65 -10.73 2.15 -3.14
C ASP A 65 -9.70 3.08 -3.82
N GLY A 66 -8.41 2.77 -3.68
CA GLY A 66 -7.32 3.55 -4.27
C GLY A 66 -5.94 3.15 -3.73
N TYR A 67 -4.97 4.03 -3.96
CA TYR A 67 -3.62 3.95 -3.39
C TYR A 67 -3.50 4.91 -2.21
N ASP A 68 -2.75 4.51 -1.19
CA ASP A 68 -2.46 5.31 0.01
C ASP A 68 -1.04 5.01 0.50
N ILE A 69 -0.58 5.73 1.52
CA ILE A 69 0.75 5.56 2.12
C ILE A 69 0.88 4.14 2.67
N CYS A 70 2.02 3.52 2.38
CA CYS A 70 2.27 2.15 2.79
C CYS A 70 2.45 2.08 4.32
N HIS A 71 1.64 1.24 4.98
CA HIS A 71 1.71 1.06 6.43
C HIS A 71 3.04 0.48 6.93
N ASN A 72 3.79 -0.19 6.05
CA ASN A 72 5.08 -0.82 6.31
C ASN A 72 6.16 -0.43 5.27
N GLU A 73 6.19 0.85 4.91
CA GLU A 73 7.09 1.40 3.88
C GLU A 73 8.53 0.90 3.97
N LYS A 74 9.15 0.98 5.16
CA LYS A 74 10.55 0.56 5.37
C LYS A 74 10.79 -0.90 5.00
N GLU A 75 9.92 -1.80 5.45
CA GLU A 75 10.04 -3.23 5.18
C GLU A 75 9.90 -3.53 3.68
N VAL A 76 8.98 -2.81 3.01
CA VAL A 76 8.77 -2.96 1.56
C VAL A 76 9.98 -2.46 0.79
N ILE A 77 10.53 -1.30 1.15
CA ILE A 77 11.73 -0.72 0.52
C ILE A 77 12.92 -1.67 0.69
N GLU A 78 13.16 -2.16 1.91
CA GLU A 78 14.26 -3.10 2.19
C GLU A 78 14.09 -4.44 1.45
N LYS A 79 12.87 -4.96 1.37
CA LYS A 79 12.58 -6.23 0.67
C LYS A 79 12.74 -6.12 -0.84
N ILE A 80 12.25 -5.02 -1.43
CA ILE A 80 12.36 -4.79 -2.87
C ILE A 80 13.82 -4.47 -3.22
N ALA A 81 14.51 -3.73 -2.35
CA ALA A 81 15.92 -3.34 -2.50
C ALA A 81 16.23 -2.81 -3.91
N TYR A 82 15.33 -1.97 -4.45
CA TYR A 82 15.45 -1.46 -5.81
C TYR A 82 16.72 -0.64 -5.97
N ASP A 83 17.63 -1.11 -6.82
CA ASP A 83 18.84 -0.38 -7.21
C ASP A 83 18.59 0.40 -8.52
N LYS A 84 18.32 1.69 -8.37
CA LYS A 84 18.10 2.62 -9.49
C LYS A 84 19.29 2.72 -10.45
N ASN A 85 20.50 2.32 -10.04
CA ASN A 85 21.68 2.38 -10.88
C ASN A 85 21.83 1.14 -11.76
N ALA A 86 21.15 0.04 -11.40
CA ALA A 86 21.09 -1.18 -12.20
C ALA A 86 19.93 -1.15 -13.22
N ASP A 87 18.97 -0.24 -13.05
CA ASP A 87 17.83 -0.09 -13.95
C ASP A 87 18.21 0.74 -15.20
N ILE A 88 18.33 0.03 -16.33
CA ILE A 88 18.64 0.63 -17.63
C ILE A 88 17.44 1.30 -18.30
N GLU A 89 16.21 0.96 -17.90
CA GLU A 89 14.99 1.59 -18.43
C GLU A 89 14.72 2.92 -17.71
N TYR A 90 15.12 3.03 -16.43
CA TYR A 90 14.92 4.19 -15.58
C TYR A 90 16.22 4.72 -14.98
N THR A 91 17.19 5.00 -15.86
CA THR A 91 18.50 5.52 -15.45
C THR A 91 18.39 6.89 -14.79
N SER A 92 19.06 7.09 -13.65
CA SER A 92 19.25 8.42 -13.03
C SER A 92 20.35 9.25 -13.73
N THR A 93 20.37 9.24 -15.06
CA THR A 93 21.36 9.95 -15.87
C THR A 93 20.68 10.93 -16.81
N SER A 94 21.27 12.11 -16.98
CA SER A 94 20.90 13.07 -18.00
C SER A 94 21.74 12.85 -19.27
N ILE A 95 21.17 13.17 -20.42
CA ILE A 95 21.89 13.12 -21.71
C ILE A 95 22.36 14.53 -22.03
N PHE A 96 23.68 14.72 -22.13
CA PHE A 96 24.30 15.95 -22.59
C PHE A 96 24.83 15.78 -24.01
N CYS A 97 24.91 16.87 -24.75
CA CYS A 97 25.45 16.89 -26.11
C CYS A 97 26.67 17.82 -26.17
N SER A 98 27.80 17.31 -26.64
CA SER A 98 29.00 18.10 -26.89
C SER A 98 29.64 17.68 -28.20
N LYS A 99 30.06 18.66 -29.01
CA LYS A 99 30.71 18.43 -30.33
C LYS A 99 29.94 17.48 -31.25
N GLY A 100 28.61 17.47 -31.18
CA GLY A 100 27.74 16.62 -32.01
C GLY A 100 27.56 15.18 -31.51
N GLN A 101 28.09 14.82 -30.34
CA GLN A 101 27.92 13.50 -29.72
C GLN A 101 27.18 13.62 -28.39
N ALA A 102 26.28 12.67 -28.14
CA ALA A 102 25.57 12.53 -26.87
C ALA A 102 26.38 11.68 -25.88
N PHE A 103 26.36 12.04 -24.61
CA PHE A 103 26.96 11.27 -23.53
C PHE A 103 26.09 11.35 -22.26
N LEU A 104 26.21 10.34 -21.40
CA LEU A 104 25.47 10.24 -20.16
C LEU A 104 26.23 10.95 -19.04
N VAL A 105 25.50 11.75 -18.25
CA VAL A 105 25.98 12.41 -17.04
C VAL A 105 25.13 11.93 -15.87
N LYS A 106 25.76 11.47 -14.78
CA LYS A 106 25.02 11.05 -13.59
C LYS A 106 24.34 12.24 -12.95
N TYR A 107 23.16 12.03 -12.36
CA TYR A 107 22.36 13.08 -11.73
C TYR A 107 23.16 14.00 -10.78
N ASP A 108 24.04 13.42 -9.96
CA ASP A 108 24.87 14.14 -8.99
C ASP A 108 26.01 14.96 -9.62
N GLU A 109 26.36 14.69 -10.88
CA GLU A 109 27.40 15.40 -11.64
C GLU A 109 26.78 16.46 -12.58
N VAL A 110 25.46 16.47 -12.78
CA VAL A 110 24.77 17.30 -13.78
C VAL A 110 25.11 18.78 -13.65
N GLU A 111 25.19 19.31 -12.43
CA GLU A 111 25.46 20.74 -12.20
C GLU A 111 26.80 21.18 -12.80
N GLU A 112 27.85 20.35 -12.76
CA GLU A 112 29.16 20.69 -13.31
C GLU A 112 29.16 20.82 -14.84
N TYR A 113 28.21 20.15 -15.50
CA TYR A 113 28.07 20.17 -16.95
C TYR A 113 27.05 21.22 -17.44
N MET A 114 26.26 21.81 -16.54
CA MET A 114 25.26 22.81 -16.91
C MET A 114 25.92 24.17 -17.20
N HIS A 115 25.78 24.66 -18.43
CA HIS A 115 26.37 25.93 -18.86
C HIS A 115 25.58 27.18 -18.44
N CYS A 116 24.40 27.03 -17.84
CA CYS A 116 23.48 28.12 -17.52
C CYS A 116 23.04 28.15 -16.05
N LEU A 117 23.80 27.52 -15.15
CA LEU A 117 23.58 27.72 -13.72
C LEU A 117 23.82 29.20 -13.39
N LYS A 118 22.84 29.82 -12.72
CA LYS A 118 22.91 31.21 -12.26
C LYS A 118 23.35 31.26 -10.82
#